data_AF-A0A943UH25-F1
#
_entry.id   AF-A0A943UH25-F1
#
_cell.length_a   1.000
_cell.length_b   1.000
_cell.length_c   1.000
_cell.angle_alpha   90.00
_cell.angle_beta   90.00
_cell.angle_gamma   90.00
#
_symmetry.space_group_name_H-M   'P 1'
#
loop_
_entity.id
_entity.type
_entity.pdbx_description
1 polymer ?
#
loop_
_entity_poly.entity_id
_entity_poly.type
_entity_poly.pdbx_seq_one_letter_code
_entity_poly.pdbx_strand_id
1 'polypeptide(L)'
;MKRFIVLGALALCLLSGTAMADKARNIASDADSQYHAAHLENHLDTTDVYCTGNYVKVRNKINGKKVVGHLEQADQFQLLDIQKGWVKIKVTYSDKTSPDSHKGMTGWLNADYVDCYCDAGEYAGEGEANGFVYADENCRNYDEVIELYIRA
;
A
#
# COMPACT_ATOMS: atom_id res chain seq x y z
N MET A 1 7.09 -41.79 46.04
CA MET A 1 7.30 -42.01 44.58
C MET A 1 5.92 -41.92 43.94
N LYS A 2 5.55 -41.09 42.96
CA LYS A 2 6.20 -40.16 42.01
C LYS A 2 5.19 -39.03 41.72
N ARG A 3 5.70 -37.83 41.45
CA ARG A 3 4.98 -36.63 41.01
C ARG A 3 4.56 -36.75 39.52
N PHE A 4 3.78 -35.75 39.03
CA PHE A 4 3.66 -35.27 37.63
C PHE A 4 2.52 -35.88 36.78
N ILE A 5 1.65 -35.18 36.02
CA ILE A 5 1.58 -33.79 35.52
C ILE A 5 0.10 -33.45 35.20
N VAL A 6 -0.36 -32.29 35.67
CA VAL A 6 -1.44 -31.50 35.05
C VAL A 6 -0.76 -30.66 33.97
N LEU A 7 -1.08 -30.82 32.67
CA LEU A 7 -0.82 -29.86 31.59
C LEU A 7 -1.21 -30.49 30.24
N GLY A 8 -2.48 -30.34 29.86
CA GLY A 8 -3.02 -30.80 28.57
C GLY A 8 -3.88 -29.76 27.88
N ALA A 9 -3.64 -28.46 28.14
CA ALA A 9 -4.46 -27.38 27.62
C ALA A 9 -3.68 -26.06 27.52
N LEU A 10 -2.56 -26.01 26.77
CA LEU A 10 -1.99 -24.73 26.30
C LEU A 10 -0.85 -24.93 25.27
N ALA A 11 -1.10 -25.55 24.14
CA ALA A 11 -0.08 -25.64 23.07
C ALA A 11 -0.59 -25.40 21.66
N LEU A 12 -1.84 -24.92 21.50
CA LEU A 12 -2.43 -24.61 20.18
C LEU A 12 -2.59 -23.09 19.95
N CYS A 13 -1.73 -22.27 20.54
CA CYS A 13 -1.73 -20.81 20.35
C CYS A 13 -0.42 -20.26 19.76
N LEU A 14 0.48 -21.11 19.23
CA LEU A 14 1.79 -20.67 18.71
C LEU A 14 1.98 -20.91 17.20
N LEU A 15 0.90 -21.21 16.46
CA LEU A 15 0.91 -21.31 15.00
C LEU A 15 0.27 -20.10 14.31
N SER A 16 0.06 -18.99 15.02
CA SER A 16 -0.09 -17.68 14.38
C SER A 16 1.31 -17.21 13.98
N GLY A 17 1.86 -17.82 12.92
CA GLY A 17 2.93 -17.18 12.17
C GLY A 17 2.43 -15.78 11.83
N THR A 18 3.11 -14.75 12.34
CA THR A 18 2.90 -13.40 11.86
C THR A 18 3.28 -13.43 10.39
N ALA A 19 2.29 -13.62 9.51
CA ALA A 19 2.49 -13.40 8.08
C ALA A 19 3.05 -11.98 7.97
N MET A 20 4.30 -11.86 7.58
CA MET A 20 4.87 -10.56 7.29
C MET A 20 4.02 -9.97 6.16
N ALA A 21 3.70 -8.69 6.24
CA ALA A 21 3.01 -8.00 5.16
C ALA A 21 3.78 -8.24 3.86
N ASP A 22 3.17 -8.94 2.90
CA ASP A 22 3.73 -9.07 1.56
C ASP A 22 3.56 -7.74 0.84
N LYS A 23 4.56 -7.35 0.05
CA LYS A 23 4.41 -6.16 -0.79
C LYS A 23 3.37 -6.42 -1.88
N ALA A 24 2.69 -5.36 -2.31
CA ALA A 24 1.78 -5.40 -3.44
C ALA A 24 2.48 -5.99 -4.68
N ARG A 25 1.74 -6.81 -5.44
CA ARG A 25 2.13 -7.29 -6.79
C ARG A 25 3.56 -7.84 -6.92
N ASN A 26 4.14 -8.43 -5.87
CA ASN A 26 5.53 -8.94 -5.83
C ASN A 26 6.60 -7.88 -6.13
N ILE A 27 6.42 -6.62 -5.71
CA ILE A 27 7.43 -5.56 -5.82
C ILE A 27 8.80 -6.07 -5.32
N ALA A 28 9.77 -6.15 -6.23
CA ALA A 28 11.08 -6.73 -5.95
C ALA A 28 12.23 -5.72 -6.11
N SER A 29 11.99 -4.60 -6.80
CA SER A 29 12.97 -3.56 -7.10
C SER A 29 12.43 -2.15 -6.85
N ASP A 30 13.34 -1.18 -6.77
CA ASP A 30 12.96 0.23 -6.65
C ASP A 30 12.17 0.73 -7.87
N ALA A 31 12.42 0.17 -9.05
CA ALA A 31 11.66 0.48 -10.27
C ALA A 31 10.21 0.00 -10.15
N ASP A 32 9.99 -1.20 -9.59
CA ASP A 32 8.64 -1.73 -9.34
C ASP A 32 7.90 -0.83 -8.34
N SER A 33 8.57 -0.42 -7.26
CA SER A 33 8.01 0.49 -6.26
C SER A 33 7.61 1.85 -6.86
N GLN A 34 8.43 2.40 -7.76
CA GLN A 34 8.13 3.68 -8.43
C GLN A 34 6.95 3.56 -9.39
N TYR A 35 6.94 2.50 -10.22
CA TYR A 35 5.83 2.22 -11.12
C TYR A 35 4.52 2.02 -10.34
N HIS A 36 4.58 1.24 -9.27
CA HIS A 36 3.43 0.98 -8.41
C HIS A 36 2.90 2.24 -7.74
N ALA A 37 3.79 3.08 -7.18
CA ALA A 37 3.40 4.35 -6.58
C ALA A 37 2.75 5.30 -7.60
N ALA A 38 3.25 5.34 -8.84
CA ALA A 38 2.65 6.12 -9.93
C ALA A 38 1.27 5.57 -10.32
N HIS A 39 1.11 4.25 -10.40
CA HIS A 39 -0.19 3.64 -10.66
C HIS A 39 -1.23 4.01 -9.59
N LEU A 40 -0.84 4.02 -8.31
CA LEU A 40 -1.72 4.39 -7.21
C LEU A 40 -2.25 5.85 -7.30
N GLU A 41 -1.62 6.73 -8.10
CA GLU A 41 -2.11 8.11 -8.30
C GLU A 41 -3.51 8.13 -8.96
N ASN A 42 -3.84 7.11 -9.76
CA ASN A 42 -5.18 6.93 -10.34
C ASN A 42 -6.27 6.66 -9.29
N HIS A 43 -5.88 6.34 -8.06
CA HIS A 43 -6.75 6.05 -6.92
C HIS A 43 -6.71 7.15 -5.85
N LEU A 44 -6.28 8.37 -6.20
CA LEU A 44 -6.39 9.51 -5.30
C LEU A 44 -7.86 9.85 -5.01
N ASP A 45 -8.13 10.20 -3.76
CA ASP A 45 -9.45 10.53 -3.22
C ASP A 45 -10.49 9.39 -3.25
N THR A 46 -10.10 8.16 -3.59
CA THR A 46 -10.96 6.97 -3.57
C THR A 46 -10.66 6.06 -2.37
N THR A 47 -11.46 5.01 -2.19
CA THR A 47 -11.28 3.94 -1.19
C THR A 47 -11.17 2.55 -1.82
N ASP A 48 -10.89 2.48 -3.12
CA ASP A 48 -10.74 1.24 -3.91
C ASP A 48 -9.32 0.67 -3.82
N VAL A 49 -8.73 0.81 -2.64
CA VAL A 49 -7.42 0.26 -2.28
C VAL A 49 -7.51 -0.45 -0.94
N TYR A 50 -6.53 -1.29 -0.65
CA TYR A 50 -6.47 -2.05 0.58
C TYR A 50 -5.03 -2.23 1.04
N CYS A 51 -4.84 -2.50 2.33
CA CYS A 51 -3.52 -2.83 2.84
C CYS A 51 -3.21 -4.29 2.51
N THR A 52 -2.02 -4.56 1.98
CA THR A 52 -1.62 -5.93 1.60
C THR A 52 -1.23 -6.79 2.79
N GLY A 53 -1.05 -6.18 3.96
CA GLY A 53 -0.62 -6.90 5.15
C GLY A 53 -1.14 -6.33 6.45
N ASN A 54 -0.77 -7.05 7.50
CA ASN A 54 -1.16 -6.78 8.86
C ASN A 54 -0.05 -6.02 9.59
N TYR A 55 -0.42 -5.22 10.59
CA TYR A 55 0.50 -4.40 11.37
C TYR A 55 1.33 -3.38 10.55
N VAL A 56 0.76 -2.83 9.48
CA VAL A 56 1.47 -1.88 8.60
C VAL A 56 1.53 -0.50 9.25
N LYS A 57 2.75 0.02 9.45
CA LYS A 57 3.00 1.23 10.21
C LYS A 57 2.57 2.50 9.46
N VAL A 58 1.62 3.22 10.04
CA VAL A 58 1.24 4.57 9.64
C VAL A 58 2.04 5.58 10.46
N ARG A 59 2.66 6.55 9.79
CA ARG A 59 3.60 7.52 10.37
C ARG A 59 3.08 8.93 10.25
N ASN A 60 3.54 9.81 11.14
CA ASN A 60 3.09 11.21 11.10
C ASN A 60 3.65 12.01 9.91
N LYS A 61 4.74 11.54 9.29
CA LYS A 61 5.37 12.12 8.10
C LYS A 61 6.15 11.05 7.33
N ILE A 62 6.44 11.32 6.07
CA ILE A 62 7.33 10.54 5.21
C ILE A 62 8.68 10.30 5.92
N ASN A 63 9.13 9.05 5.94
CA ASN A 63 10.35 8.61 6.64
C ASN A 63 10.38 8.97 8.15
N GLY A 64 9.24 9.29 8.76
CA GLY A 64 9.14 9.70 10.16
C GLY A 64 9.33 8.52 11.12
N LYS A 65 10.03 8.73 12.25
CA LYS A 65 10.18 7.68 13.27
C LYS A 65 8.90 7.44 14.09
N LYS A 66 8.03 8.46 14.22
CA LYS A 66 6.80 8.38 15.00
C LYS A 66 5.71 7.64 14.22
N VAL A 67 5.30 6.50 14.77
CA VAL A 67 4.11 5.75 14.35
C VAL A 67 2.89 6.37 15.01
N VAL A 68 1.82 6.57 14.24
CA VAL A 68 0.53 7.12 14.70
C VAL A 68 -0.57 6.07 14.74
N GLY A 69 -0.34 4.91 14.12
CA GLY A 69 -1.17 3.71 14.22
C GLY A 69 -0.66 2.64 13.25
N HIS A 70 -1.35 1.50 13.23
CA HIS A 70 -1.08 0.37 12.37
C HIS A 70 -2.34 -0.03 11.62
N LEU A 71 -2.21 -0.37 10.34
CA LEU A 71 -3.30 -0.91 9.55
C LEU A 71 -3.26 -2.43 9.54
N GLU A 72 -4.45 -3.02 9.53
CA GLU A 72 -4.67 -4.41 9.18
C GLU A 72 -5.27 -4.52 7.77
N GLN A 73 -5.21 -5.69 7.14
CA GLN A 73 -5.83 -5.93 5.82
C GLN A 73 -7.34 -5.67 5.82
N ALA A 74 -8.00 -5.82 6.97
CA ALA A 74 -9.44 -5.61 7.13
C ALA A 74 -9.83 -4.12 7.30
N ASP A 75 -8.86 -3.22 7.52
CA ASP A 75 -9.13 -1.78 7.57
C ASP A 75 -9.47 -1.24 6.18
N GLN A 76 -10.30 -0.19 6.14
CA GLN A 76 -10.56 0.56 4.92
C GLN A 76 -10.10 2.00 5.09
N PHE A 77 -9.55 2.57 4.03
CA PHE A 77 -9.03 3.93 4.04
C PHE A 77 -9.18 4.59 2.68
N GLN A 78 -9.17 5.92 2.70
CA GLN A 78 -9.10 6.77 1.53
C GLN A 78 -7.65 7.17 1.27
N LEU A 79 -7.20 7.15 0.02
CA LEU A 79 -5.93 7.75 -0.38
C LEU A 79 -6.10 9.27 -0.53
N LEU A 80 -5.19 10.04 0.05
CA LEU A 80 -5.25 11.51 0.05
C LEU A 80 -4.10 12.16 -0.72
N ASP A 81 -2.95 11.49 -0.81
CA ASP A 81 -1.72 12.06 -1.37
C ASP A 81 -0.72 10.93 -1.63
N ILE A 82 0.15 11.09 -2.62
CA ILE A 82 1.25 10.16 -2.91
C ILE A 82 2.51 10.97 -3.15
N GLN A 83 3.57 10.68 -2.40
CA GLN A 83 4.84 11.38 -2.52
C GLN A 83 6.00 10.46 -2.18
N LYS A 84 7.00 10.40 -3.06
CA LYS A 84 8.30 9.75 -2.80
C LYS A 84 8.16 8.27 -2.35
N GLY A 85 7.20 7.53 -2.92
CA GLY A 85 6.92 6.14 -2.55
C GLY A 85 6.12 5.96 -1.25
N TRP A 86 5.51 7.03 -0.74
CA TRP A 86 4.62 7.00 0.42
C TRP A 86 3.23 7.44 0.04
N VAL A 87 2.23 6.79 0.62
CA VAL A 87 0.84 7.22 0.50
C VAL A 87 0.37 7.87 1.79
N LYS A 88 -0.39 8.95 1.69
CA LYS A 88 -1.13 9.55 2.80
C LYS A 88 -2.54 9.01 2.78
N ILE A 89 -3.05 8.62 3.93
CA ILE A 89 -4.38 8.04 4.04
C ILE A 89 -5.27 8.75 5.05
N LYS A 90 -6.57 8.46 4.96
CA LYS A 90 -7.55 8.65 6.02
C LYS A 90 -8.34 7.36 6.22
N VAL A 91 -8.25 6.76 7.40
CA VAL A 91 -9.02 5.55 7.73
C VAL A 91 -10.51 5.87 7.72
N THR A 92 -11.29 5.13 6.94
CA THR A 92 -12.75 5.26 6.80
C THR A 92 -13.49 4.21 7.63
N TYR A 93 -12.87 3.05 7.81
CA TYR A 93 -13.32 1.96 8.66
C TYR A 93 -12.13 1.29 9.36
N SER A 94 -12.27 1.00 10.65
CA SER A 94 -11.29 0.28 11.45
C SER A 94 -11.92 -1.01 11.94
N ASP A 95 -11.33 -2.14 11.59
CA ASP A 95 -11.82 -3.46 12.00
C ASP A 95 -11.51 -3.72 13.48
N LYS A 96 -12.29 -4.61 14.12
CA LYS A 96 -12.09 -5.00 15.52
C LYS A 96 -10.74 -5.70 15.78
N THR A 97 -10.11 -6.23 14.74
CA THR A 97 -8.79 -6.86 14.81
C THR A 97 -7.65 -5.85 14.80
N SER A 98 -7.94 -4.60 14.45
CA SER A 98 -6.94 -3.55 14.35
C SER A 98 -6.46 -3.10 15.72
N PRO A 99 -5.14 -3.03 15.93
CA PRO A 99 -4.58 -2.81 17.26
C PRO A 99 -4.78 -1.38 17.75
N ASP A 100 -4.60 -0.41 16.85
CA ASP A 100 -4.61 1.02 17.19
C ASP A 100 -5.06 1.93 16.01
N SER A 101 -5.57 1.38 14.90
CA SER A 101 -6.27 2.20 13.91
C SER A 101 -7.62 2.67 14.45
N HIS A 102 -8.12 3.78 13.91
CA HIS A 102 -9.47 4.27 14.20
C HIS A 102 -9.99 5.12 13.03
N LYS A 103 -11.32 5.17 12.88
CA LYS A 103 -11.94 6.02 11.85
C LYS A 103 -11.48 7.48 11.99
N GLY A 104 -11.10 8.09 10.88
CA GLY A 104 -10.56 9.44 10.80
C GLY A 104 -9.06 9.55 11.08
N MET A 105 -8.37 8.47 11.46
CA MET A 105 -6.91 8.47 11.59
C MET A 105 -6.27 8.84 10.24
N THR A 106 -5.28 9.73 10.27
CA THR A 106 -4.51 10.13 9.08
C THR A 106 -3.02 9.95 9.30
N GLY A 107 -2.29 9.67 8.22
CA GLY A 107 -0.84 9.57 8.24
C GLY A 107 -0.29 8.93 6.97
N TRP A 108 1.01 8.66 6.98
CA TRP A 108 1.79 8.18 5.85
C TRP A 108 2.23 6.73 6.03
N LEU A 109 2.04 5.88 5.04
CA LEU A 109 2.61 4.54 4.98
C LEU A 109 3.36 4.31 3.66
N ASN A 110 4.21 3.28 3.61
CA ASN A 110 4.93 2.92 2.39
C ASN A 110 3.90 2.41 1.36
N ALA A 111 3.97 2.96 0.14
CA ALA A 111 3.10 2.59 -0.97
C ALA A 111 3.19 1.10 -1.32
N ASP A 112 4.35 0.47 -1.13
CA ASP A 112 4.56 -0.97 -1.39
C ASP A 112 3.61 -1.90 -0.62
N TYR A 113 2.94 -1.41 0.43
CA TYR A 113 2.00 -2.18 1.25
C TYR A 113 0.53 -1.81 1.03
N VAL A 114 0.25 -1.08 -0.05
CA VAL A 114 -1.10 -0.72 -0.48
C VAL A 114 -1.29 -1.30 -1.86
N ASP A 115 -2.41 -1.96 -2.13
CA ASP A 115 -2.74 -2.47 -3.46
C ASP A 115 -4.15 -2.01 -3.85
N CYS A 116 -4.44 -2.06 -5.13
CA CYS A 116 -5.74 -1.71 -5.71
C CYS A 116 -6.45 -2.96 -6.22
N TYR A 117 -7.73 -2.82 -6.52
CA TYR A 117 -8.53 -3.92 -7.07
C TYR A 117 -8.39 -4.09 -8.59
N CYS A 118 -7.50 -3.32 -9.24
CA CYS A 118 -7.26 -3.43 -10.67
C CYS A 118 -6.82 -4.84 -11.07
N ASP A 119 -7.34 -5.31 -12.19
CA ASP A 119 -6.81 -6.50 -12.85
C ASP A 119 -5.44 -6.22 -13.50
N ALA A 120 -4.82 -7.25 -14.08
CA ALA A 120 -3.48 -7.11 -14.66
C ALA A 120 -3.43 -6.13 -15.85
N GLY A 121 -4.50 -6.03 -16.65
CA GLY A 121 -4.57 -5.15 -17.80
C GLY A 121 -4.83 -3.70 -17.39
N GLU A 122 -5.76 -3.47 -16.44
CA GLU A 122 -5.98 -2.16 -15.83
C GLU A 122 -4.71 -1.62 -15.16
N TYR A 123 -4.01 -2.50 -14.42
CA TYR A 123 -2.75 -2.16 -13.77
C TYR A 123 -1.66 -1.78 -14.77
N ALA A 124 -1.54 -2.52 -15.87
CA ALA A 124 -0.59 -2.28 -16.94
C ALA A 124 -0.92 -1.05 -17.81
N GLY A 125 -2.11 -0.46 -17.66
CA GLY A 125 -2.59 0.64 -18.50
C GLY A 125 -3.16 0.20 -19.85
N GLU A 126 -3.47 -1.09 -20.02
CA GLU A 126 -4.05 -1.65 -21.25
C GLU A 126 -5.55 -1.33 -21.41
N GLY A 127 -6.20 -0.84 -20.36
CA GLY A 127 -7.62 -0.44 -20.33
C GLY A 127 -7.89 1.04 -20.68
N GLU A 128 -6.87 1.89 -20.75
CA GLU A 128 -6.99 3.36 -20.91
C GLU A 128 -6.77 3.80 -22.38
N ALA A 129 -7.17 2.98 -23.35
CA ALA A 129 -7.35 3.45 -24.73
C ALA A 129 -8.70 4.16 -24.89
N ASN A 130 -9.09 5.06 -23.98
CA ASN A 130 -10.20 6.01 -24.16
C ASN A 130 -10.14 7.14 -23.11
N GLY A 131 -9.58 8.28 -23.52
CA GLY A 131 -10.15 9.56 -23.11
C GLY A 131 -9.27 10.56 -22.37
N PHE A 132 -8.05 10.84 -22.83
CA PHE A 132 -7.56 12.22 -23.00
C PHE A 132 -6.33 12.19 -23.91
N VAL A 133 -6.57 12.33 -25.20
CA VAL A 133 -5.53 12.58 -26.19
C VAL A 133 -5.11 14.04 -26.01
N TYR A 134 -4.13 14.31 -25.15
CA TYR A 134 -3.15 15.33 -25.50
C TYR A 134 -2.18 14.67 -26.48
N ALA A 135 -2.64 14.48 -27.72
CA ALA A 135 -1.71 14.47 -28.83
C ALA A 135 -1.12 15.87 -28.87
N ASP A 136 -0.05 16.09 -28.12
CA ASP A 136 0.99 16.95 -28.65
C ASP A 136 1.44 16.26 -29.94
N GLU A 137 1.08 16.87 -31.07
CA GLU A 137 1.32 16.36 -32.41
C GLU A 137 2.83 16.22 -32.74
N ASN A 138 3.74 16.48 -31.78
CA ASN A 138 5.18 16.31 -31.93
C ASN A 138 5.83 15.19 -31.09
N CYS A 139 5.16 14.48 -30.19
CA CYS A 139 5.83 13.42 -29.40
C CYS A 139 5.65 12.02 -30.02
N ARG A 140 6.59 11.62 -30.89
CA ARG A 140 6.55 10.33 -31.60
C ARG A 140 7.52 9.26 -31.11
N ASN A 141 8.15 9.39 -29.94
CA ASN A 141 8.92 8.28 -29.36
C ASN A 141 9.12 8.40 -27.83
N TYR A 142 8.96 7.28 -27.11
CA TYR A 142 9.15 7.17 -25.65
C TYR A 142 10.59 7.50 -25.22
N ASP A 143 11.55 7.44 -26.14
CA ASP A 143 12.97 7.73 -25.89
C ASP A 143 13.27 9.24 -25.69
N GLU A 144 12.40 10.17 -26.13
CA GLU A 144 12.66 11.62 -26.00
C GLU A 144 12.17 12.23 -24.68
N VAL A 145 11.25 11.57 -23.97
CA VAL A 145 10.71 12.05 -22.68
C VAL A 145 11.79 12.04 -21.59
N ILE A 146 12.76 11.13 -21.69
CA ILE A 146 13.88 11.02 -20.74
C ILE A 146 14.85 12.21 -20.88
N GLU A 147 15.06 12.75 -22.09
CA GLU A 147 16.01 13.86 -22.29
C GLU A 147 15.47 15.21 -21.79
N LEU A 148 14.15 15.42 -21.79
CA LEU A 148 13.54 16.65 -21.27
C LEU A 148 13.70 16.79 -19.75
N TYR A 149 13.78 15.69 -19.01
CA TYR A 149 14.02 15.71 -17.56
C TYR A 149 15.50 15.91 -17.17
N ILE A 150 16.43 15.78 -18.13
CA ILE A 150 17.88 15.93 -17.90
C ILE A 150 18.38 17.35 -18.24
N ARG A 151 17.59 18.19 -18.93
CA ARG A 151 17.98 19.55 -19.36
C ARG A 151 17.23 20.72 -18.69
N ALA A 152 16.79 20.55 -17.44
CA ALA A 152 16.61 21.71 -16.56
C ALA A 152 17.96 22.40 -16.27
#